data_AF-A0A528B391-F1
#
_entry.id   AF-A0A528B391-F1
#
_cell.length_a   1.000
_cell.length_b   1.000
_cell.length_c   1.000
_cell.angle_alpha   90.00
_cell.angle_beta   90.00
_cell.angle_gamma   90.00
#
_symmetry.space_group_name_H-M   'P 1'
#
loop_
_entity.id
_entity.type
_entity.pdbx_description
1 polymer ?
#
loop_
_entity_poly.entity_id
_entity_poly.type
_entity_poly.pdbx_seq_one_letter_code
_entity_poly.pdbx_strand_id
1 'polypeptide(L)'
;ALSFNVQGMQTIMRTRVPATRDRIALMLEAKLRSECKVLEEIGKLPPELERYAGQFDTVPVGVNPHETLLAMEDEFKTFGDLCFRLGFEVLHNKTDIPFLTSDNPVCTYDPREPLLARTPYDHSGDIELIFPLTARMLVRGSSKRQPFGVLT
;
A
#
# COMPACT_ATOMS: atom_id res chain seq x y z
N ALA A 1 9.87 24.27 2.41
CA ALA A 1 10.23 22.87 2.66
C ALA A 1 9.16 22.28 3.58
N LEU A 2 8.43 21.24 3.15
CA LEU A 2 7.58 20.48 4.07
C LEU A 2 8.53 19.66 4.93
N SER A 3 8.66 20.00 6.21
CA SER A 3 9.54 19.25 7.10
C SER A 3 8.98 17.84 7.32
N PHE A 4 9.88 16.89 7.57
CA PHE A 4 9.61 15.52 8.00
C PHE A 4 8.46 15.40 9.04
N ASN A 5 8.30 16.45 9.86
CA ASN A 5 7.25 16.56 10.88
C ASN A 5 5.83 16.49 10.31
N VAL A 6 5.53 17.02 9.12
CA VAL A 6 4.16 17.07 8.59
C VAL A 6 3.71 15.69 8.08
N GLN A 7 4.60 14.97 7.39
CA GLN A 7 4.29 13.66 6.81
C GLN A 7 4.38 12.54 7.86
N GLY A 8 5.35 12.63 8.78
CA GLY A 8 5.37 11.80 10.00
C GLY A 8 4.09 11.98 10.84
N MET A 9 3.63 13.22 11.02
CA MET A 9 2.37 13.50 11.71
C MET A 9 1.14 12.97 10.95
N GLN A 10 1.08 13.13 9.63
CA GLN A 10 -0.01 12.59 8.80
C GLN A 10 -0.07 11.06 8.88
N THR A 11 1.09 10.40 8.94
CA THR A 11 1.21 8.94 9.14
C THR A 11 0.74 8.54 10.53
N ILE A 12 1.26 9.19 11.59
CA ILE A 12 0.84 8.96 12.98
C ILE A 12 -0.68 9.13 13.14
N MET A 13 -1.25 10.17 12.53
CA MET A 13 -2.69 10.43 12.57
C MET A 13 -3.51 9.38 11.80
N ARG A 14 -2.93 8.68 10.82
CA ARG A 14 -3.63 7.65 10.05
C ARG A 14 -3.43 6.25 10.65
N THR A 15 -2.23 5.86 11.06
CA THR A 15 -1.97 4.48 11.48
C THR A 15 -2.60 4.13 12.83
N ARG A 16 -2.93 5.11 13.68
CA ARG A 16 -3.50 4.89 15.02
C ARG A 16 -5.02 4.96 15.09
N VAL A 17 -5.70 5.21 13.97
CA VAL A 17 -7.16 5.38 13.95
C VAL A 17 -7.88 4.08 13.59
N PRO A 18 -9.13 3.90 14.05
CA PRO A 18 -9.97 2.76 13.67
C PRO A 18 -10.01 2.51 12.17
N ALA A 19 -9.99 3.57 11.35
CA ALA A 19 -9.99 3.46 9.90
C ALA A 19 -8.81 2.64 9.32
N THR A 20 -7.61 2.72 9.91
CA THR A 20 -6.47 1.90 9.46
C THR A 20 -6.62 0.45 9.88
N ARG A 21 -7.10 0.21 11.11
CA ARG A 21 -7.39 -1.15 11.56
C ARG A 21 -8.44 -1.82 10.69
N ASP A 22 -9.52 -1.10 10.37
CA ASP A 22 -10.62 -1.60 9.55
C ASP A 22 -10.14 -1.86 8.11
N ARG A 23 -9.28 -1.00 7.57
CA ARG A 23 -8.59 -1.22 6.28
C ARG A 23 -7.73 -2.48 6.29
N ILE A 24 -6.94 -2.70 7.34
CA ILE A 24 -6.09 -3.89 7.48
C ILE A 24 -6.95 -5.14 7.59
N ALA A 25 -8.03 -5.11 8.39
CA ALA A 25 -8.95 -6.23 8.50
C ALA A 25 -9.56 -6.60 7.14
N LEU A 26 -10.02 -5.60 6.39
CA LEU A 26 -10.55 -5.78 5.03
C LEU A 26 -9.50 -6.40 4.09
N MET A 27 -8.25 -5.95 4.16
CA MET A 27 -7.16 -6.50 3.34
C MET A 27 -6.82 -7.95 3.70
N LEU A 28 -6.76 -8.28 5.00
CA LEU A 28 -6.49 -9.65 5.45
C LEU A 28 -7.60 -10.61 5.02
N GLU A 29 -8.85 -10.18 5.16
CA GLU A 29 -10.00 -10.93 4.67
C GLU A 29 -9.92 -11.14 3.15
N ALA A 30 -9.71 -10.08 2.37
CA ALA A 30 -9.63 -10.16 0.92
C ALA A 30 -8.49 -11.06 0.45
N LYS A 31 -7.32 -10.96 1.12
CA LYS A 31 -6.16 -11.84 0.86
C LYS A 31 -6.52 -13.30 1.08
N LEU A 32 -7.09 -13.64 2.25
CA LEU A 32 -7.47 -15.01 2.56
C LEU A 32 -8.48 -15.57 1.55
N ARG A 33 -9.49 -14.78 1.17
CA ARG A 33 -10.47 -15.18 0.14
C ARG A 33 -9.79 -15.46 -1.20
N SER A 34 -8.89 -14.56 -1.63
CA SER A 34 -8.16 -14.72 -2.89
C SER A 34 -7.25 -15.95 -2.87
N GLU A 35 -6.53 -16.19 -1.77
CA GLU A 35 -5.67 -17.36 -1.61
C GLU A 35 -6.47 -18.67 -1.67
N CYS A 36 -7.63 -18.72 -1.00
CA CYS A 36 -8.51 -19.90 -1.05
C CYS A 36 -9.01 -20.18 -2.46
N LYS A 37 -9.42 -19.15 -3.21
CA LYS A 37 -9.84 -19.30 -4.61
C LYS A 37 -8.72 -19.82 -5.50
N VAL A 38 -7.52 -19.26 -5.37
CA VAL A 38 -6.35 -19.73 -6.12
C VAL A 38 -6.02 -21.19 -5.78
N LEU A 39 -6.08 -21.56 -4.49
CA LEU A 39 -5.83 -22.94 -4.05
C LEU A 39 -6.90 -23.92 -4.57
N GLU A 40 -8.17 -23.51 -4.59
CA GLU A 40 -9.27 -24.27 -5.19
C GLU A 40 -9.04 -24.50 -6.69
N GLU A 41 -8.69 -23.44 -7.44
CA GLU A 41 -8.44 -23.51 -8.89
C GLU A 41 -7.30 -24.48 -9.25
N ILE A 42 -6.25 -24.55 -8.42
CA ILE A 42 -5.11 -25.45 -8.64
C ILE A 42 -5.27 -26.82 -7.97
N GLY A 43 -6.43 -27.11 -7.37
CA GLY A 43 -6.73 -28.39 -6.70
C GLY A 43 -5.88 -28.66 -5.45
N LYS A 44 -5.42 -27.60 -4.77
CA LYS A 44 -4.60 -27.67 -3.54
C LYS A 44 -5.29 -27.05 -2.32
N LEU A 45 -6.62 -26.98 -2.35
CA LEU A 45 -7.37 -26.47 -1.22
C LEU A 45 -7.18 -27.39 0.01
N PRO A 46 -6.90 -26.85 1.21
CA PRO A 46 -6.77 -27.66 2.42
C PRO A 46 -8.06 -28.43 2.74
N PRO A 47 -7.99 -29.68 3.22
CA PRO A 47 -9.18 -30.50 3.51
C PRO A 47 -10.18 -29.84 4.47
N GLU A 48 -9.70 -29.08 5.47
CA GLU A 48 -10.54 -28.35 6.41
C GLU A 48 -11.38 -27.22 5.79
N LEU A 49 -10.98 -26.75 4.59
CA LEU A 49 -11.62 -25.67 3.85
C LEU A 49 -12.44 -26.18 2.66
N GLU A 50 -12.33 -27.45 2.26
CA GLU A 50 -13.08 -28.05 1.14
C GLU A 50 -14.60 -27.87 1.26
N ARG A 51 -15.14 -27.89 2.49
CA ARG A 51 -16.57 -27.65 2.75
C ARG A 51 -17.07 -26.27 2.31
N TYR A 52 -16.16 -25.34 2.04
CA TYR A 52 -16.45 -23.97 1.62
C TYR A 52 -16.12 -23.71 0.14
N ALA A 53 -15.68 -24.73 -0.61
CA ALA A 53 -15.38 -24.64 -2.03
C ALA A 53 -16.55 -24.04 -2.82
N GLY A 54 -16.25 -23.10 -3.72
CA GLY A 54 -17.24 -22.35 -4.50
C GLY A 54 -18.08 -21.33 -3.70
N GLN A 55 -17.86 -21.18 -2.39
CA GLN A 55 -18.65 -20.32 -1.49
C GLN A 55 -17.79 -19.28 -0.76
N PHE A 56 -16.51 -19.15 -1.13
CA PHE A 56 -15.58 -18.22 -0.49
C PHE A 56 -15.94 -16.75 -0.58
N ASP A 57 -16.97 -16.35 -1.33
CA ASP A 57 -17.48 -14.96 -1.31
C ASP A 57 -18.59 -14.73 -0.28
N THR A 58 -19.27 -15.80 0.15
CA THR A 58 -20.43 -15.72 1.05
C THR A 58 -20.10 -16.16 2.47
N VAL A 59 -19.00 -16.89 2.67
CA VAL A 59 -18.58 -17.33 4.00
C VAL A 59 -18.10 -16.12 4.82
N PRO A 60 -18.63 -15.89 6.04
CA PRO A 60 -18.11 -14.85 6.92
C PRO A 60 -16.68 -15.15 7.35
N VAL A 61 -15.79 -14.16 7.25
CA VAL A 61 -14.40 -14.28 7.69
C VAL A 61 -14.21 -13.42 8.94
N GLY A 62 -13.84 -14.06 10.05
CA GLY A 62 -13.46 -13.36 11.27
C GLY A 62 -11.98 -13.04 11.26
N VAL A 63 -11.62 -11.75 11.33
CA VAL A 63 -10.22 -11.32 11.48
C VAL A 63 -9.89 -11.17 12.96
N ASN A 64 -8.77 -11.74 13.40
CA ASN A 64 -8.31 -11.60 14.77
C ASN A 64 -7.85 -10.14 15.03
N PRO A 65 -8.47 -9.42 15.98
CA PRO A 65 -8.09 -8.04 16.28
C PRO A 65 -6.62 -7.88 16.68
N HIS A 66 -6.02 -8.90 17.32
CA HIS A 66 -4.61 -8.85 17.70
C HIS A 66 -3.68 -8.81 16.48
N GLU A 67 -3.99 -9.57 15.43
CA GLU A 67 -3.21 -9.57 14.18
C GLU A 67 -3.28 -8.21 13.50
N THR A 68 -4.44 -7.54 13.54
CA THR A 68 -4.57 -6.20 12.97
C THR A 68 -3.69 -5.19 13.71
N LEU A 69 -3.54 -5.30 15.04
CA LEU A 69 -2.67 -4.41 15.82
C LEU A 69 -1.19 -4.61 15.49
N LEU A 70 -0.75 -5.86 15.32
CA LEU A 70 0.61 -6.17 14.91
C LEU A 70 0.90 -5.65 13.50
N ALA A 71 -0.04 -5.81 12.57
CA ALA A 71 0.08 -5.29 11.21
C ALA A 71 0.11 -3.74 11.17
N MET A 72 -0.63 -3.06 12.06
CA MET A 72 -0.55 -1.59 12.20
C MET A 72 0.84 -1.12 12.66
N GLU A 73 1.47 -1.87 13.57
CA GLU A 73 2.84 -1.59 14.01
C GLU A 73 3.83 -1.74 12.86
N ASP A 74 3.71 -2.80 12.08
CA ASP A 74 4.58 -3.05 10.93
C ASP A 74 4.40 -2.00 9.83
N GLU A 75 3.15 -1.64 9.51
CA GLU A 75 2.85 -0.57 8.56
C GLU A 75 3.47 0.76 9.00
N PHE A 76 3.41 1.06 10.29
CA PHE A 76 4.03 2.26 10.84
C PHE A 76 5.55 2.29 10.61
N LYS A 77 6.23 1.17 10.89
CA LYS A 77 7.68 1.07 10.71
C LYS A 77 8.07 1.19 9.24
N THR A 78 7.38 0.45 8.37
CA THR A 78 7.67 0.40 6.94
C THR A 78 7.42 1.74 6.26
N PHE A 79 6.31 2.41 6.60
CA PHE A 79 6.03 3.75 6.07
C PHE A 79 7.01 4.80 6.60
N GLY A 80 7.40 4.68 7.87
CA GLY A 80 8.43 5.52 8.47
C GLY A 80 9.77 5.40 7.74
N ASP A 81 10.24 4.17 7.51
CA ASP A 81 11.46 3.89 6.74
C ASP A 81 11.40 4.47 5.33
N LEU A 82 10.28 4.32 4.62
CA LEU A 82 10.06 4.96 3.32
C LEU A 82 10.21 6.48 3.40
N CYS A 83 9.62 7.13 4.40
CA CYS A 83 9.75 8.57 4.59
C CYS A 83 11.17 9.03 4.91
N PHE A 84 11.99 8.20 5.57
CA PHE A 84 13.39 8.51 5.82
C PHE A 84 14.28 8.34 4.59
N ARG A 85 13.91 7.46 3.67
CA ARG A 85 14.69 7.21 2.44
C ARG A 85 14.45 8.26 1.35
N LEU A 86 13.34 8.99 1.39
CA LEU A 86 12.94 9.91 0.33
C LEU A 86 13.17 11.37 0.71
N GLY A 87 13.75 12.15 -0.19
CA GLY A 87 13.66 13.61 -0.15
C GLY A 87 12.35 14.09 -0.76
N PHE A 88 11.65 15.00 -0.05
CA PHE A 88 10.32 15.48 -0.46
C PHE A 88 10.33 16.92 -0.99
N GLU A 89 9.48 17.17 -1.98
CA GLU A 89 9.18 18.51 -2.52
C GLU A 89 7.71 18.65 -2.86
N VAL A 90 7.21 19.90 -2.90
CA VAL A 90 5.90 20.22 -3.45
C VAL A 90 6.09 20.74 -4.86
N LEU A 91 5.53 20.05 -5.85
CA LEU A 91 5.53 20.49 -7.23
C LEU A 91 4.22 21.20 -7.55
N HIS A 92 4.35 22.38 -8.17
CA HIS A 92 3.24 23.15 -8.68
C HIS A 92 3.08 22.86 -10.17
N ASN A 93 1.90 22.38 -10.56
CA ASN A 93 1.57 22.13 -11.94
C ASN A 93 1.38 23.46 -12.69
N LYS A 94 2.32 23.76 -13.59
CA LYS A 94 2.24 24.93 -14.48
C LYS A 94 1.59 24.61 -15.83
N THR A 95 1.19 23.36 -16.06
CA THR A 95 0.50 22.94 -17.28
C THR A 95 -1.00 23.17 -17.15
N ASP A 96 -1.70 23.22 -18.28
CA ASP A 96 -3.15 23.40 -18.31
C ASP A 96 -3.92 22.15 -17.86
N ILE A 97 -3.31 20.97 -17.93
CA ILE A 97 -3.92 19.68 -17.57
C ILE A 97 -3.86 19.49 -16.06
N PRO A 98 -4.99 19.37 -15.34
CA PRO A 98 -4.98 19.15 -13.89
C PRO A 98 -4.48 17.74 -13.54
N PHE A 99 -3.91 17.58 -12.35
CA PHE A 99 -3.62 16.23 -11.83
C PHE A 99 -4.92 15.47 -11.56
N LEU A 100 -4.93 14.19 -11.93
CA LEU A 100 -5.95 13.27 -11.48
C LEU A 100 -5.72 12.98 -10.00
N THR A 101 -6.58 13.47 -9.13
CA THR A 101 -6.48 13.27 -7.67
C THR A 101 -7.14 11.97 -7.22
N SER A 102 -7.30 10.98 -8.12
CA SER A 102 -7.79 9.66 -7.70
C SER A 102 -6.68 8.94 -6.94
N ASP A 103 -7.03 8.39 -5.79
CA ASP A 103 -6.22 7.51 -4.94
C ASP A 103 -6.06 6.10 -5.53
N ASN A 104 -6.36 5.92 -6.82
CA ASN A 104 -6.27 4.64 -7.50
C ASN A 104 -4.80 4.20 -7.60
N PRO A 105 -4.40 3.10 -6.94
CA PRO A 105 -3.08 2.54 -7.14
C PRO A 105 -2.96 2.06 -8.59
N VAL A 106 -1.95 2.57 -9.31
CA VAL A 106 -1.61 2.08 -10.65
C VAL A 106 -0.69 0.88 -10.46
N CYS A 107 -1.20 -0.33 -10.69
CA CYS A 107 -0.42 -1.58 -10.69
C CYS A 107 0.12 -1.86 -12.10
N THR A 108 1.40 -2.20 -12.24
CA THR A 108 2.04 -2.46 -13.53
C THR A 108 2.88 -3.73 -13.49
N TYR A 109 2.46 -4.77 -14.19
CA TYR A 109 3.20 -6.04 -14.30
C TYR A 109 3.60 -6.32 -15.74
N ASP A 110 4.64 -7.13 -15.96
CA ASP A 110 4.97 -7.64 -17.30
C ASP A 110 3.90 -8.69 -17.70
N PRO A 111 3.08 -8.45 -18.74
CA PRO A 111 2.07 -9.40 -19.15
C PRO A 111 2.66 -10.72 -19.67
N ARG A 112 3.95 -10.75 -20.02
CA ARG A 112 4.66 -11.94 -20.50
C ARG A 112 5.02 -12.91 -19.39
N GLU A 113 5.02 -12.47 -18.13
CA GLU A 113 5.28 -13.35 -16.99
C GLU A 113 4.07 -14.24 -16.68
N PRO A 114 4.30 -15.52 -16.29
CA PRO A 114 3.24 -16.38 -15.77
C PRO A 114 2.52 -15.73 -14.59
N LEU A 115 1.21 -15.97 -14.46
CA LEU A 115 0.36 -15.32 -13.44
C LEU A 115 0.96 -15.40 -12.02
N LEU A 116 1.55 -16.55 -11.65
CA LEU A 116 2.15 -16.80 -10.34
C LEU A 116 3.54 -16.16 -10.15
N ALA A 117 4.17 -15.70 -11.23
CA ALA A 117 5.47 -15.04 -11.21
C ALA A 117 5.36 -13.50 -11.31
N ARG A 118 4.19 -12.98 -11.71
CA ARG A 118 3.97 -11.53 -11.89
C ARG A 118 4.14 -10.78 -10.58
N THR A 119 5.01 -9.78 -10.59
CA THR A 119 5.09 -8.78 -9.52
C THR A 119 4.42 -7.47 -9.95
N PRO A 120 3.68 -6.78 -9.04
CA PRO A 120 2.99 -5.52 -9.33
C PRO A 120 3.88 -4.35 -9.78
N TYR A 121 5.20 -4.46 -9.54
CA TYR A 121 6.23 -3.48 -9.86
C TYR A 121 7.60 -4.18 -9.97
N ASP A 122 8.54 -3.56 -10.68
CA ASP A 122 9.97 -3.84 -10.50
C ASP A 122 10.43 -3.13 -9.22
N HIS A 123 11.01 -3.89 -8.30
CA HIS A 123 11.53 -3.37 -7.03
C HIS A 123 13.00 -2.96 -7.12
N SER A 124 13.63 -3.10 -8.29
CA SER A 124 14.99 -2.64 -8.55
C SER A 124 14.96 -1.20 -9.07
N GLY A 125 15.74 -0.31 -8.44
CA GLY A 125 15.95 1.07 -8.90
C GLY A 125 15.45 2.16 -7.97
N ASP A 126 15.31 3.36 -8.54
CA ASP A 126 14.92 4.56 -7.80
C ASP A 126 13.42 4.58 -7.50
N ILE A 127 13.09 5.01 -6.28
CA ILE A 127 11.72 5.09 -5.81
C ILE A 127 11.22 6.53 -5.94
N GLU A 128 10.04 6.70 -6.54
CA GLU A 128 9.29 7.95 -6.50
C GLU A 128 7.92 7.75 -5.86
N LEU A 129 7.62 8.57 -4.85
CA LEU A 129 6.28 8.72 -4.31
C LEU A 129 5.63 9.93 -4.97
N ILE A 130 4.47 9.75 -5.61
CA ILE A 130 3.69 10.85 -6.19
C ILE A 130 2.34 10.87 -5.49
N PHE A 131 2.04 11.98 -4.80
CA PHE A 131 0.79 12.15 -4.09
C PHE A 131 0.16 13.51 -4.45
N PRO A 132 -0.84 13.54 -5.36
CA PRO A 132 -1.58 14.75 -5.67
C PRO A 132 -2.28 15.29 -4.41
N LEU A 133 -2.03 16.55 -4.07
CA LEU A 133 -2.72 17.25 -2.97
C LEU A 133 -3.96 17.98 -3.47
N THR A 134 -3.87 18.56 -4.66
CA THR A 134 -4.95 19.29 -5.34
C THR A 134 -4.81 19.06 -6.84
N ALA A 135 -5.77 19.56 -7.63
CA ALA A 135 -5.67 19.56 -9.09
C ALA A 135 -4.40 20.25 -9.64
N ARG A 136 -3.69 21.05 -8.83
CA ARG A 136 -2.52 21.84 -9.25
C ARG A 136 -1.27 21.61 -8.42
N MET A 137 -1.32 20.79 -7.38
CA MET A 137 -0.19 20.54 -6.49
C MET A 137 -0.02 19.05 -6.25
N LEU A 138 1.22 18.59 -6.22
CA LEU A 138 1.57 17.25 -5.77
C LEU A 138 2.74 17.30 -4.79
N VAL A 139 2.78 16.35 -3.87
CA VAL A 139 3.97 16.00 -3.10
C VAL A 139 4.71 14.94 -3.88
N ARG A 140 5.99 15.19 -4.15
CA ARG A 140 6.91 14.20 -4.73
C ARG A 140 7.95 13.81 -3.68
N GLY A 141 8.03 12.53 -3.38
CA GLY A 141 9.18 11.93 -2.69
C GLY A 141 10.08 11.24 -3.72
N SER A 142 11.40 11.34 -3.60
CA SER A 142 12.32 10.63 -4.50
C SER A 142 13.58 10.18 -3.77
N SER A 143 14.04 8.96 -4.06
CA SER A 143 15.32 8.42 -3.56
C SER A 143 16.53 9.17 -4.13
N LYS A 144 16.37 9.82 -5.28
CA LYS A 144 17.40 10.68 -5.90
C LYS A 144 17.60 11.99 -5.14
N ARG A 145 16.68 12.33 -4.24
CA ARG A 145 16.76 13.53 -3.42
C ARG A 145 17.16 13.14 -2.01
N GLN A 146 18.18 13.80 -1.46
CA GLN A 146 18.52 13.57 -0.06
C GLN A 146 17.42 14.15 0.85
N PRO A 147 17.14 13.49 1.99
CA PRO A 147 16.29 14.06 3.03
C PRO A 147 16.83 15.42 3.49
N PHE A 148 15.97 16.42 3.59
CA PHE A 148 16.37 17.75 4.04
C PHE A 148 16.71 17.70 5.54
N GLY A 149 17.96 18.00 5.92
CA GLY A 149 18.38 18.07 7.33
C GLY A 149 19.38 17.01 7.81
N VAL A 150 19.98 16.22 6.91
CA VAL A 150 21.19 15.47 7.27
C VAL A 150 22.35 16.47 7.34
N LEU A 151 22.60 17.00 8.53
CA LEU A 151 23.87 17.68 8.84
C LEU A 151 24.97 16.62 8.73
N THR A 152 25.80 16.71 7.69
CA THR A 152 27.12 16.08 7.65
C THR A 152 28.05 16.73 8.67
#